data_AF-L7KG60-F1
#
_entry.id   AF-L7KG60-F1
#
_cell.length_a   1.000
_cell.length_b   1.000
_cell.length_c   1.000
_cell.angle_alpha   90.00
_cell.angle_beta   90.00
_cell.angle_gamma   90.00
#
_symmetry.space_group_name_H-M   'P 1'
#
loop_
_entity.id
_entity.type
_entity.pdbx_description
1 polymer ?
#
loop_
_entity_poly.entity_id
_entity_poly.type
_entity_poly.pdbx_seq_one_letter_code
_entity_poly.pdbx_strand_id
1 'polypeptide(L)'
;MTLENPAADTERQRSDHGAPAALEIMPVAGLPEFDTTIDLASEITRCAPWLRDGDVLVVTSKVFSKTEGRMIPAPTDPDERDALRRKLVDSESVRVLARKNRTLITENKLGLVQAAAGVDGSNVPIDQIALLPEDPDGSAQQLRAQLARLTGRQVAVIVTDTMGRAWRTGQTDVAIGASGIAVTHPYEGGEDSYGNPLVVTDIAVADEIASAADLVKGKLGGVPVAVVRGLRVHDDGSSAAQLVRPADEDLFRLGTAEAIAQGRLEAVRTRRSIREFSTESVAPEDLRGALADALTAPAPHHTHPVRFVWVRSPERRRRLLDAMGQAWRADLASDEKSPESIAKRVRRGRILYDAPELVIPILTGDGRHTYPDERRNTAEHTMFTVAAGGAVASLLIALSARGLGSCWVGSTIFAPDVVCRELDLDPLSEPLGAIAIGHPAQPQTVRDPAPTEEWVIER
;
A
#
# COMPACT_ATOMS: atom_id res chain seq x y z
N MET A 1 53.91 -11.48 16.61
CA MET A 1 54.09 -11.37 15.16
C MET A 1 53.49 -12.63 14.55
N THR A 2 52.16 -12.68 14.58
CA THR A 2 51.36 -13.79 14.04
C THR A 2 51.29 -13.57 12.54
N LEU A 3 51.85 -14.52 11.78
CA LEU A 3 51.82 -14.51 10.34
C LEU A 3 50.36 -14.67 9.90
N GLU A 4 49.77 -13.59 9.40
CA GLU A 4 48.46 -13.62 8.75
C GLU A 4 48.54 -14.55 7.54
N ASN A 5 47.62 -15.50 7.47
CA ASN A 5 47.54 -16.50 6.41
C ASN A 5 47.04 -15.81 5.12
N PRO A 6 47.86 -15.67 4.06
CA PRO A 6 47.49 -14.94 2.85
C PRO A 6 46.26 -15.54 2.14
N ALA A 7 46.00 -16.83 2.35
CA ALA A 7 44.86 -17.55 1.76
C ALA A 7 43.50 -17.14 2.37
N ALA A 8 43.47 -16.80 3.67
CA ALA A 8 42.25 -16.34 4.34
C ALA A 8 41.88 -14.90 3.96
N ASP A 9 42.88 -14.09 3.63
CA ASP A 9 42.71 -12.72 3.14
C ASP A 9 42.24 -12.71 1.67
N THR A 10 42.64 -13.70 0.87
CA THR A 10 42.15 -13.87 -0.51
C THR A 10 40.73 -14.42 -0.61
N GLU A 11 40.26 -15.21 0.37
CA GLU A 11 38.85 -15.62 0.47
C GLU A 11 37.94 -14.50 1.00
N ARG A 12 38.41 -13.67 1.95
CA ARG A 12 37.66 -12.44 2.36
C ARG A 12 37.59 -11.40 1.25
N GLN A 13 38.62 -11.26 0.42
CA GLN A 13 38.55 -10.40 -0.76
C GLN A 13 37.59 -10.95 -1.85
N ARG A 14 37.14 -12.20 -1.76
CA ARG A 14 36.07 -12.73 -2.62
C ARG A 14 34.66 -12.39 -2.09
N SER A 15 34.53 -11.78 -0.91
CA SER A 15 33.24 -11.53 -0.24
C SER A 15 32.77 -10.07 -0.24
N ASP A 16 33.55 -9.14 -0.79
CA ASP A 16 33.19 -7.71 -0.85
C ASP A 16 32.77 -7.29 -2.28
N HIS A 17 31.73 -6.47 -2.42
CA HIS A 17 31.30 -5.90 -3.71
C HIS A 17 32.24 -4.78 -4.20
N GLY A 18 33.01 -4.19 -3.29
CA GLY A 18 33.92 -3.09 -3.59
C GLY A 18 35.00 -3.45 -4.62
N ALA A 19 35.48 -2.44 -5.35
CA ALA A 19 36.58 -2.62 -6.29
C ALA A 19 37.85 -3.09 -5.56
N PRO A 20 38.58 -4.12 -6.05
CA PRO A 20 39.81 -4.61 -5.42
C PRO A 20 40.98 -3.62 -5.46
N ALA A 21 40.89 -2.56 -6.27
CA ALA A 21 41.90 -1.53 -6.44
C ALA A 21 41.22 -0.24 -6.97
N ALA A 22 41.89 0.48 -7.89
CA ALA A 22 41.32 1.66 -8.52
C ALA A 22 40.14 1.32 -9.45
N LEU A 23 39.15 2.20 -9.45
CA LEU A 23 38.02 2.19 -10.37
C LEU A 23 38.22 3.31 -11.42
N GLU A 24 38.10 2.97 -12.70
CA GLU A 24 38.11 3.91 -13.81
C GLU A 24 36.71 4.03 -14.41
N ILE A 25 36.22 5.25 -14.58
CA ILE A 25 34.95 5.55 -15.24
C ILE A 25 35.24 6.46 -16.43
N MET A 26 35.02 5.97 -17.65
CA MET A 26 35.44 6.64 -18.87
C MET A 26 34.24 6.87 -19.80
N PRO A 27 34.06 8.09 -20.35
CA PRO A 27 33.02 8.35 -21.34
C PRO A 27 33.38 7.74 -22.70
N VAL A 28 32.38 7.23 -23.43
CA VAL A 28 32.55 6.85 -24.84
C VAL A 28 32.17 8.05 -25.71
N ALA A 29 33.18 8.82 -26.12
CA ALA A 29 33.00 10.02 -26.92
C ALA A 29 32.86 9.71 -28.43
N GLY A 30 32.28 10.66 -29.18
CA GLY A 30 32.21 10.59 -30.65
C GLY A 30 31.15 9.62 -31.20
N LEU A 31 30.20 9.20 -30.37
CA LEU A 31 29.02 8.45 -30.81
C LEU A 31 28.08 9.36 -31.62
N PRO A 32 27.38 8.83 -32.63
CA PRO A 32 26.40 9.60 -33.38
C PRO A 32 25.12 9.83 -32.56
N GLU A 33 24.24 10.67 -33.09
CA GLU A 33 22.84 10.66 -32.67
C GLU A 33 22.16 9.40 -33.21
N PHE A 34 21.57 8.60 -32.33
CA PHE A 34 20.99 7.31 -32.68
C PHE A 34 19.58 7.43 -33.27
N ASP A 35 19.26 6.53 -34.19
CA ASP A 35 17.92 6.24 -34.71
C ASP A 35 17.78 4.74 -35.00
N THR A 36 16.67 4.32 -35.62
CA THR A 36 16.38 2.91 -35.93
C THR A 36 17.25 2.32 -37.04
N THR A 37 18.11 3.11 -37.68
CA THR A 37 18.98 2.68 -38.79
C THR A 37 20.43 2.46 -38.37
N ILE A 38 20.80 2.91 -37.16
CA ILE A 38 22.16 2.86 -36.65
C ILE A 38 22.38 1.60 -35.82
N ASP A 39 23.43 0.84 -36.14
CA ASP A 39 23.86 -0.32 -35.35
C ASP A 39 24.68 0.13 -34.12
N LEU A 40 24.04 0.05 -32.94
CA LEU A 40 24.61 0.51 -31.69
C LEU A 40 25.96 -0.17 -31.34
N ALA A 41 26.05 -1.49 -31.50
CA ALA A 41 27.25 -2.24 -31.13
C ALA A 41 28.45 -1.88 -32.02
N SER A 42 28.23 -1.67 -33.32
CA SER A 42 29.25 -1.25 -34.26
C SER A 42 29.79 0.15 -33.93
N GLU A 43 28.90 1.10 -33.62
CA GLU A 43 29.33 2.46 -33.23
C GLU A 43 30.08 2.49 -31.91
N ILE A 44 29.64 1.71 -30.91
CA ILE A 44 30.38 1.54 -29.66
C ILE A 44 31.75 0.92 -29.92
N THR A 45 31.84 -0.12 -30.74
CA THR A 45 33.11 -0.77 -31.09
C THR A 45 34.07 0.19 -31.77
N ARG A 46 33.55 1.05 -32.67
CA ARG A 46 34.32 2.09 -33.37
C ARG A 46 34.86 3.16 -32.42
N CYS A 47 34.03 3.63 -31.48
CA CYS A 47 34.38 4.70 -30.55
C CYS A 47 35.16 4.24 -29.31
N ALA A 48 35.00 2.97 -28.93
CA ALA A 48 35.66 2.35 -27.79
C ALA A 48 36.47 1.10 -28.20
N PRO A 49 37.45 1.21 -29.12
CA PRO A 49 38.31 0.07 -29.48
C PRO A 49 39.21 -0.39 -28.32
N TRP A 50 39.23 0.39 -27.23
CA TRP A 50 39.99 0.16 -26.01
C TRP A 50 39.23 -0.67 -24.95
N LEU A 51 38.04 -1.20 -25.28
CA LEU A 51 37.29 -2.13 -24.43
C LEU A 51 38.13 -3.37 -24.09
N ARG A 52 37.94 -3.86 -22.86
CA ARG A 52 38.64 -5.02 -22.28
C ARG A 52 37.64 -5.98 -21.67
N ASP A 53 38.07 -7.22 -21.52
CA ASP A 53 37.30 -8.23 -20.79
C ASP A 53 37.09 -7.79 -19.33
N GLY A 54 35.88 -7.98 -18.82
CA GLY A 54 35.46 -7.54 -17.49
C GLY A 54 35.05 -6.07 -17.38
N ASP A 55 35.09 -5.30 -18.48
CA ASP A 55 34.50 -3.95 -18.49
C ASP A 55 32.97 -4.03 -18.35
N VAL A 56 32.38 -3.03 -17.68
CA VAL A 56 30.92 -2.82 -17.61
C VAL A 56 30.55 -1.61 -18.46
N LEU A 57 29.78 -1.82 -19.51
CA LEU A 57 29.23 -0.74 -20.32
C LEU A 57 27.91 -0.27 -19.70
N VAL A 58 27.80 1.03 -19.48
CA VAL A 58 26.61 1.66 -18.91
C VAL A 58 26.00 2.59 -19.94
N VAL A 59 24.80 2.26 -20.41
CA VAL A 59 24.16 2.88 -21.57
C VAL A 59 22.82 3.47 -21.13
N THR A 60 22.55 4.74 -21.46
CA THR A 60 21.23 5.34 -21.15
C THR A 60 20.10 4.70 -21.96
N SER A 61 18.94 4.52 -21.31
CA SER A 61 17.65 4.07 -21.84
C SER A 61 17.31 4.71 -23.18
N LYS A 62 17.60 6.02 -23.33
CA LYS A 62 17.29 6.80 -24.54
C LYS A 62 17.94 6.28 -25.81
N VAL A 63 19.13 5.66 -25.70
CA VAL A 63 19.77 5.06 -26.88
C VAL A 63 18.88 3.93 -27.41
N PHE A 64 18.45 3.04 -26.52
CA PHE A 64 17.57 1.94 -26.86
C PHE A 64 16.19 2.45 -27.29
N SER A 65 15.65 3.47 -26.63
CA SER A 65 14.39 4.09 -27.09
C SER A 65 14.46 4.56 -28.54
N LYS A 66 15.60 5.13 -28.96
CA LYS A 66 15.83 5.57 -30.34
C LYS A 66 16.02 4.41 -31.30
N THR A 67 16.89 3.46 -30.98
CA THR A 67 17.21 2.34 -31.87
C THR A 67 16.09 1.32 -31.99
N GLU A 68 15.22 1.22 -30.99
CA GLU A 68 14.11 0.26 -30.93
C GLU A 68 12.76 0.88 -31.34
N GLY A 69 12.76 2.11 -31.86
CA GLY A 69 11.55 2.74 -32.40
C GLY A 69 10.53 3.19 -31.35
N ARG A 70 10.98 3.49 -30.14
CA ARG A 70 10.16 3.99 -29.01
C ARG A 70 10.05 5.51 -28.97
N MET A 71 10.31 6.16 -30.10
CA MET A 71 10.19 7.61 -30.30
C MET A 71 8.82 7.93 -30.91
N ILE A 72 7.96 8.59 -30.15
CA ILE A 72 6.59 8.92 -30.54
C ILE A 72 6.55 10.32 -31.14
N PRO A 73 6.04 10.50 -32.38
CA PRO A 73 5.78 11.83 -32.93
C PRO A 73 4.85 12.64 -32.03
N ALA A 74 5.19 13.90 -31.80
CA ALA A 74 4.49 14.79 -30.91
C ALA A 74 4.24 16.16 -31.57
N PRO A 75 3.09 16.81 -31.26
CA PRO A 75 2.87 18.20 -31.65
C PRO A 75 3.95 19.11 -31.05
N THR A 76 4.22 20.23 -31.70
CA THR A 76 5.12 21.27 -31.18
C THR A 76 4.39 22.30 -30.33
N ASP A 77 3.05 22.39 -30.44
CA ASP A 77 2.24 23.20 -29.54
C ASP A 77 2.35 22.68 -28.10
N PRO A 78 2.67 23.54 -27.10
CA PRO A 78 2.91 23.09 -25.73
C PRO A 78 1.72 22.38 -25.08
N ASP A 79 0.49 22.85 -25.31
CA ASP A 79 -0.71 22.30 -24.66
C ASP A 79 -1.11 20.98 -25.30
N GLU A 80 -1.06 20.88 -26.63
CA GLU A 80 -1.30 19.63 -27.35
C GLU A 80 -0.23 18.58 -27.03
N ARG A 81 1.05 18.99 -26.96
CA ARG A 81 2.17 18.11 -26.61
C ARG A 81 2.04 17.57 -25.19
N ASP A 82 1.68 18.42 -24.24
CA ASP A 82 1.47 18.01 -22.86
C ASP A 82 0.21 17.13 -22.71
N ALA A 83 -0.85 17.36 -23.49
CA ALA A 83 -2.01 16.48 -23.54
C ALA A 83 -1.65 15.08 -24.09
N LEU A 84 -0.85 15.01 -25.15
CA LEU A 84 -0.32 13.75 -25.67
C LEU A 84 0.56 13.06 -24.63
N ARG A 85 1.49 13.80 -24.02
CA ARG A 85 2.36 13.26 -22.97
C ARG A 85 1.56 12.64 -21.83
N ARG A 86 0.49 13.28 -21.38
CA ARG A 86 -0.39 12.72 -20.33
C ARG A 86 -1.05 11.41 -20.75
N LYS A 87 -1.55 11.34 -21.99
CA LYS A 87 -2.10 10.07 -22.53
C LYS A 87 -1.04 8.96 -22.58
N LEU A 88 0.19 9.28 -22.96
CA LEU A 88 1.30 8.33 -22.98
C LEU A 88 1.67 7.88 -21.56
N VAL A 89 1.71 8.80 -20.59
CA VAL A 89 1.93 8.45 -19.18
C VAL A 89 0.83 7.49 -18.70
N ASP A 90 -0.42 7.76 -19.01
CA ASP A 90 -1.54 6.88 -18.62
C ASP A 90 -1.43 5.50 -19.31
N SER A 91 -1.03 5.43 -20.58
CA SER A 91 -0.89 4.16 -21.31
C SER A 91 0.35 3.34 -20.92
N GLU A 92 1.39 3.99 -20.40
CA GLU A 92 2.61 3.33 -19.90
C GLU A 92 2.55 3.03 -18.39
N SER A 93 1.55 3.53 -17.69
CA SER A 93 1.36 3.30 -16.26
C SER A 93 0.47 2.10 -15.99
N VAL A 94 0.87 1.26 -15.02
CA VAL A 94 0.02 0.22 -14.41
C VAL A 94 -0.90 0.86 -13.38
N ARG A 95 -0.35 1.76 -12.55
CA ARG A 95 -1.12 2.50 -11.53
C ARG A 95 -0.44 3.81 -11.14
N VAL A 96 -1.22 4.70 -10.54
CA VAL A 96 -0.72 5.95 -9.95
C VAL A 96 -0.56 5.77 -8.45
N LEU A 97 0.64 6.05 -7.94
CA LEU A 97 0.95 5.94 -6.51
C LEU A 97 0.76 7.28 -5.81
N ALA A 98 1.25 8.37 -6.41
CA ALA A 98 1.17 9.69 -5.82
C ALA A 98 0.94 10.79 -6.86
N ARG A 99 0.19 11.82 -6.47
CA ARG A 99 -0.08 12.99 -7.28
C ARG A 99 0.30 14.26 -6.52
N LYS A 100 1.02 15.16 -7.21
CA LYS A 100 1.24 16.52 -6.72
C LYS A 100 1.13 17.49 -7.89
N ASN A 101 0.10 18.32 -7.88
CA ASN A 101 -0.26 19.19 -9.00
C ASN A 101 -0.40 18.35 -10.29
N ARG A 102 0.44 18.62 -11.28
CA ARG A 102 0.47 17.93 -12.58
C ARG A 102 1.46 16.77 -12.62
N THR A 103 2.25 16.57 -11.56
CA THR A 103 3.25 15.51 -11.48
C THR A 103 2.62 14.24 -10.93
N LEU A 104 2.88 13.13 -11.60
CA LEU A 104 2.46 11.79 -11.20
C LEU A 104 3.70 10.95 -10.89
N ILE A 105 3.67 10.24 -9.76
CA ILE A 105 4.51 9.08 -9.52
C ILE A 105 3.70 7.86 -9.87
N THR A 106 4.19 7.06 -10.80
CA THR A 106 3.48 5.90 -11.35
C THR A 106 4.39 4.69 -11.34
N GLU A 107 3.76 3.52 -11.22
CA GLU A 107 4.38 2.24 -11.57
C GLU A 107 4.16 2.04 -13.06
N ASN A 108 5.24 1.81 -13.81
CA ASN A 108 5.16 1.51 -15.23
C ASN A 108 5.09 0.00 -15.50
N LYS A 109 4.99 -0.40 -16.78
CA LYS A 109 4.91 -1.82 -17.18
C LYS A 109 6.17 -2.64 -16.86
N LEU A 110 7.30 -1.98 -16.59
CA LEU A 110 8.54 -2.62 -16.14
C LEU A 110 8.59 -2.78 -14.60
N GLY A 111 7.53 -2.35 -13.89
CA GLY A 111 7.48 -2.34 -12.42
C GLY A 111 8.20 -1.15 -11.78
N LEU A 112 8.84 -0.27 -12.56
CA LEU A 112 9.57 0.88 -12.04
C LEU A 112 8.59 1.93 -11.47
N VAL A 113 8.83 2.35 -10.23
CA VAL A 113 8.09 3.43 -9.57
C VAL A 113 8.84 4.74 -9.74
N GLN A 114 8.39 5.57 -10.68
CA GLN A 114 9.07 6.83 -11.00
C GLN A 114 8.12 7.90 -11.52
N ALA A 115 8.66 9.08 -11.83
CA ALA A 115 7.87 10.17 -12.38
C ALA A 115 7.40 9.84 -13.81
N ALA A 116 6.11 10.03 -14.08
CA ALA A 116 5.55 9.97 -15.43
C ALA A 116 5.88 8.68 -16.21
N ALA A 117 5.97 7.52 -15.54
CA ALA A 117 6.27 6.22 -16.13
C ALA A 117 7.60 6.11 -16.93
N GLY A 118 8.50 7.09 -16.79
CA GLY A 118 9.70 7.21 -17.64
C GLY A 118 9.45 7.86 -19.01
N VAL A 119 8.25 8.42 -19.24
CA VAL A 119 7.93 9.17 -20.46
C VAL A 119 8.66 10.52 -20.44
N ASP A 120 9.64 10.66 -21.34
CA ASP A 120 10.56 11.80 -21.37
C ASP A 120 10.42 12.62 -22.65
N GLY A 121 10.39 13.94 -22.48
CA GLY A 121 10.38 14.91 -23.57
C GLY A 121 11.66 15.73 -23.65
N SER A 122 12.70 15.37 -22.90
CA SER A 122 14.00 16.04 -22.82
C SER A 122 15.10 15.29 -23.57
N ASN A 123 16.10 16.02 -24.10
CA ASN A 123 17.19 15.48 -24.92
C ASN A 123 16.70 14.63 -26.12
N VAL A 124 15.56 15.02 -26.69
CA VAL A 124 14.94 14.47 -27.89
C VAL A 124 14.48 15.62 -28.79
N PRO A 125 14.26 15.40 -30.09
CA PRO A 125 13.63 16.40 -30.95
C PRO A 125 12.31 16.93 -30.37
N ILE A 126 12.03 18.22 -30.57
CA ILE A 126 10.87 18.90 -29.96
C ILE A 126 9.52 18.29 -30.40
N ASP A 127 9.50 17.74 -31.61
CA ASP A 127 8.40 17.05 -32.25
C ASP A 127 8.35 15.55 -31.89
N GLN A 128 9.03 15.15 -30.83
CA GLN A 128 9.03 13.77 -30.34
C GLN A 128 8.95 13.68 -28.80
N ILE A 129 8.52 12.51 -28.34
CA ILE A 129 8.53 12.06 -26.94
C ILE A 129 9.11 10.65 -26.92
N ALA A 130 10.06 10.39 -26.01
CA ALA A 130 10.62 9.05 -25.81
C ALA A 130 9.80 8.26 -24.79
N LEU A 131 9.51 7.00 -25.13
CA LEU A 131 9.10 5.97 -24.18
C LEU A 131 10.31 5.12 -23.81
N LEU A 132 10.27 4.47 -22.65
CA LEU A 132 11.29 3.48 -22.30
C LEU A 132 11.28 2.28 -23.27
N PRO A 133 12.42 1.57 -23.40
CA PRO A 133 12.47 0.25 -24.03
C PRO A 133 11.45 -0.70 -23.40
N GLU A 134 10.88 -1.61 -24.20
CA GLU A 134 9.89 -2.57 -23.70
C GLU A 134 10.51 -3.68 -22.87
N ASP A 135 11.76 -4.04 -23.17
CA ASP A 135 12.54 -5.07 -22.46
C ASP A 135 14.01 -4.64 -22.33
N PRO A 136 14.34 -3.72 -21.41
CA PRO A 136 15.70 -3.21 -21.27
C PRO A 136 16.72 -4.28 -20.85
N ASP A 137 16.30 -5.33 -20.14
CA ASP A 137 17.15 -6.49 -19.83
C ASP A 137 17.51 -7.26 -21.12
N GLY A 138 16.51 -7.51 -21.97
CA GLY A 138 16.71 -8.06 -23.31
C GLY A 138 17.61 -7.18 -24.19
N SER A 139 17.44 -5.86 -24.16
CA SER A 139 18.30 -4.91 -24.87
C SER A 139 19.75 -4.99 -24.39
N ALA A 140 19.99 -5.10 -23.08
CA ALA A 140 21.32 -5.29 -22.50
C ALA A 140 21.97 -6.59 -22.99
N GLN A 141 21.21 -7.69 -22.98
CA GLN A 141 21.67 -9.00 -23.44
C GLN A 141 22.04 -8.99 -24.92
N GLN A 142 21.21 -8.37 -25.76
CA GLN A 142 21.45 -8.27 -27.20
C GLN A 142 22.72 -7.46 -27.50
N LEU A 143 22.89 -6.30 -26.85
CA LEU A 143 24.09 -5.47 -27.02
C LEU A 143 25.35 -6.23 -26.58
N ARG A 144 25.31 -6.88 -25.41
CA ARG A 144 26.41 -7.71 -24.90
C ARG A 144 26.81 -8.79 -25.92
N ALA A 145 25.84 -9.52 -26.46
CA ALA A 145 26.09 -10.60 -27.42
C ALA A 145 26.66 -10.07 -28.75
N GLN A 146 26.22 -8.91 -29.22
CA GLN A 146 26.75 -8.27 -30.41
C GLN A 146 28.19 -7.77 -30.21
N LEU A 147 28.49 -7.13 -29.08
CA LEU A 147 29.84 -6.69 -28.74
C LEU A 147 30.82 -7.88 -28.63
N ALA A 148 30.40 -8.97 -27.99
CA ALA A 148 31.21 -10.19 -27.93
C ALA A 148 31.52 -10.74 -29.33
N ARG A 149 30.55 -10.69 -30.26
CA ARG A 149 30.73 -11.13 -31.65
C ARG A 149 31.68 -10.23 -32.44
N LEU A 150 31.57 -8.91 -32.27
CA LEU A 150 32.35 -7.91 -33.03
C LEU A 150 33.78 -7.76 -32.50
N THR A 151 33.96 -7.87 -31.19
CA THR A 151 35.23 -7.54 -30.52
C THR A 151 35.96 -8.76 -29.94
N GLY A 152 35.25 -9.88 -29.78
CA GLY A 152 35.73 -11.03 -29.01
C GLY A 152 35.76 -10.82 -27.50
N ARG A 153 35.33 -9.65 -26.99
CA ARG A 153 35.42 -9.28 -25.58
C ARG A 153 34.20 -9.70 -24.78
N GLN A 154 34.43 -10.14 -23.55
CA GLN A 154 33.40 -10.44 -22.57
C GLN A 154 33.20 -9.25 -21.65
N VAL A 155 32.12 -8.51 -21.89
CA VAL A 155 31.72 -7.33 -21.09
C VAL A 155 30.37 -7.58 -20.44
N ALA A 156 30.06 -6.77 -19.43
CA ALA A 156 28.70 -6.60 -18.92
C ALA A 156 28.05 -5.35 -19.52
N VAL A 157 26.72 -5.31 -19.53
CA VAL A 157 25.93 -4.17 -19.99
C VAL A 157 24.87 -3.82 -18.95
N ILE A 158 24.78 -2.54 -18.59
CA ILE A 158 23.71 -1.98 -17.76
C ILE A 158 23.01 -0.88 -18.56
N VAL A 159 21.69 -0.96 -18.64
CA VAL A 159 20.82 0.09 -19.20
C VAL A 159 20.33 0.96 -18.06
N THR A 160 20.47 2.28 -18.18
CA THR A 160 20.14 3.21 -17.10
C THR A 160 19.07 4.21 -17.46
N ASP A 161 18.28 4.62 -16.48
CA ASP A 161 17.39 5.76 -16.61
C ASP A 161 17.51 6.71 -15.42
N THR A 162 17.28 7.99 -15.66
CA THR A 162 17.41 9.02 -14.63
C THR A 162 16.12 9.10 -13.82
N MET A 163 16.17 8.81 -12.52
CA MET A 163 15.00 8.90 -11.65
C MET A 163 15.25 9.61 -10.31
N GLY A 164 14.16 10.14 -9.74
CA GLY A 164 14.15 10.61 -8.35
C GLY A 164 13.98 9.44 -7.37
N ARG A 165 14.07 9.73 -6.06
CA ARG A 165 13.89 8.72 -5.01
C ARG A 165 13.34 9.33 -3.73
N ALA A 166 12.68 8.51 -2.93
CA ALA A 166 11.98 8.97 -1.73
C ALA A 166 12.93 9.70 -0.76
N TRP A 167 12.41 10.77 -0.15
CA TRP A 167 13.04 11.58 0.90
C TRP A 167 14.38 12.26 0.55
N ARG A 168 14.77 12.29 -0.72
CA ARG A 168 15.98 13.00 -1.18
C ARG A 168 15.68 13.92 -2.35
N THR A 169 16.31 15.09 -2.34
CA THR A 169 16.29 16.01 -3.49
C THR A 169 17.40 15.64 -4.48
N GLY A 170 17.11 15.78 -5.76
CA GLY A 170 18.01 15.39 -6.85
C GLY A 170 17.59 14.07 -7.51
N GLN A 171 18.11 13.84 -8.70
CA GLN A 171 17.94 12.61 -9.47
C GLN A 171 19.28 11.91 -9.58
N THR A 172 19.25 10.61 -9.82
CA THR A 172 20.41 9.78 -10.12
C THR A 172 20.01 8.75 -11.16
N ASP A 173 20.98 8.24 -11.90
CA ASP A 173 20.73 7.10 -12.78
C ASP A 173 20.68 5.81 -11.96
N VAL A 174 19.74 4.95 -12.31
CA VAL A 174 19.60 3.60 -11.78
C VAL A 174 19.56 2.60 -12.92
N ALA A 175 19.79 1.32 -12.63
CA ALA A 175 19.66 0.26 -13.60
C ALA A 175 18.18 -0.04 -13.87
N ILE A 176 17.82 -0.07 -15.16
CA ILE A 176 16.50 -0.53 -15.65
C ILE A 176 16.62 -1.79 -16.53
N GLY A 177 17.84 -2.14 -16.91
CA GLY A 177 18.20 -3.36 -17.64
C GLY A 177 19.63 -3.78 -17.30
N ALA A 178 19.93 -5.07 -17.26
CA ALA A 178 21.28 -5.59 -17.00
C ALA A 178 21.53 -6.94 -17.68
N SER A 179 22.78 -7.18 -18.10
CA SER A 179 23.24 -8.49 -18.57
C SER A 179 24.73 -8.67 -18.35
N GLY A 180 25.14 -9.85 -17.88
CA GLY A 180 26.56 -10.17 -17.67
C GLY A 180 27.12 -9.75 -16.33
N ILE A 181 26.25 -9.40 -15.37
CA ILE A 181 26.63 -8.93 -14.04
C ILE A 181 25.51 -9.26 -13.04
N ALA A 182 25.90 -9.69 -11.84
CA ALA A 182 25.04 -9.82 -10.68
C ALA A 182 24.56 -8.43 -10.26
N VAL A 183 23.24 -8.22 -10.24
CA VAL A 183 22.67 -6.88 -9.99
C VAL A 183 22.69 -6.50 -8.51
N THR A 184 22.72 -7.51 -7.62
CA THR A 184 22.93 -7.32 -6.19
C THR A 184 24.09 -8.12 -5.64
N HIS A 185 24.53 -7.78 -4.42
CA HIS A 185 25.55 -8.52 -3.68
C HIS A 185 25.08 -8.70 -2.22
N PRO A 186 24.57 -9.90 -1.86
CA PRO A 186 24.14 -10.18 -0.51
C PRO A 186 25.34 -10.47 0.39
N TYR A 187 25.34 -9.85 1.57
CA TYR A 187 26.26 -10.14 2.67
C TYR A 187 25.65 -11.07 3.74
N GLU A 188 24.39 -11.48 3.57
CA GLU A 188 23.70 -12.33 4.52
C GLU A 188 24.49 -13.63 4.79
N GLY A 189 24.64 -13.97 6.06
CA GLY A 189 25.42 -15.13 6.51
C GLY A 189 26.92 -14.87 6.65
N GLY A 190 27.39 -13.66 6.31
CA GLY A 190 28.74 -13.19 6.63
C GLY A 190 28.87 -12.63 8.05
N GLU A 191 30.11 -12.45 8.51
CA GLU A 191 30.44 -11.72 9.74
C GLU A 191 31.35 -10.54 9.42
N ASP A 192 31.18 -9.43 10.14
CA ASP A 192 32.10 -8.29 10.06
C ASP A 192 33.43 -8.57 10.77
N SER A 193 34.36 -7.62 10.73
CA SER A 193 35.67 -7.75 11.37
C SER A 193 35.64 -7.86 12.89
N TYR A 194 34.49 -7.61 13.52
CA TYR A 194 34.25 -7.74 14.95
C TYR A 194 33.46 -9.01 15.32
N GLY A 195 33.10 -9.84 14.34
CA GLY A 195 32.31 -11.05 14.52
C GLY A 195 30.80 -10.81 14.63
N ASN A 196 30.31 -9.63 14.25
CA ASN A 196 28.86 -9.40 14.18
C ASN A 196 28.29 -9.99 12.89
N PRO A 197 27.16 -10.71 12.96
CA PRO A 197 26.52 -11.26 11.76
C PRO A 197 25.92 -10.14 10.89
N LEU A 198 26.08 -10.28 9.58
CA LEU A 198 25.41 -9.45 8.58
C LEU A 198 24.09 -10.14 8.19
N VAL A 199 22.95 -9.47 8.46
CA VAL A 199 21.62 -10.12 8.41
C VAL A 199 20.72 -9.58 7.29
N VAL A 200 20.86 -8.31 6.89
CA VAL A 200 19.93 -7.66 5.93
C VAL A 200 20.68 -6.89 4.82
N THR A 201 22.01 -6.99 4.77
CA THR A 201 22.79 -6.16 3.86
C THR A 201 22.85 -6.81 2.48
N ASP A 202 22.10 -6.26 1.54
CA ASP A 202 22.17 -6.58 0.11
C ASP A 202 22.40 -5.30 -0.68
N ILE A 203 23.48 -5.25 -1.43
CA ILE A 203 23.92 -4.02 -2.13
C ILE A 203 23.41 -4.07 -3.57
N ALA A 204 22.69 -3.04 -4.00
CA ALA A 204 22.27 -2.88 -5.40
C ALA A 204 23.46 -2.43 -6.28
N VAL A 205 24.39 -3.35 -6.54
CA VAL A 205 25.64 -3.08 -7.29
C VAL A 205 25.37 -2.43 -8.64
N ALA A 206 24.35 -2.88 -9.37
CA ALA A 206 24.01 -2.30 -10.67
C ALA A 206 23.57 -0.82 -10.57
N ASP A 207 22.88 -0.43 -9.49
CA ASP A 207 22.49 0.96 -9.24
C ASP A 207 23.67 1.83 -8.81
N GLU A 208 24.62 1.30 -8.04
CA GLU A 208 25.86 2.01 -7.71
C GLU A 208 26.68 2.32 -8.97
N ILE A 209 26.81 1.32 -9.85
CA ILE A 209 27.49 1.47 -11.14
C ILE A 209 26.75 2.47 -12.03
N ALA A 210 25.42 2.37 -12.13
CA ALA A 210 24.59 3.29 -12.90
C ALA A 210 24.78 4.74 -12.43
N SER A 211 24.68 4.97 -11.11
CA SER A 211 24.86 6.29 -10.52
C SER A 211 26.27 6.83 -10.73
N ALA A 212 27.32 6.00 -10.63
CA ALA A 212 28.70 6.45 -10.80
C ALA A 212 29.01 6.79 -12.27
N ALA A 213 28.48 6.00 -13.21
CA ALA A 213 28.62 6.24 -14.64
C ALA A 213 27.98 7.57 -15.10
N ASP A 214 26.91 8.03 -14.44
CA ASP A 214 26.28 9.30 -14.76
C ASP A 214 27.22 10.51 -14.61
N LEU A 215 28.22 10.42 -13.70
CA LEU A 215 29.19 11.48 -13.47
C LEU A 215 30.02 11.83 -14.71
N VAL A 216 30.25 10.88 -15.62
CA VAL A 216 30.98 11.11 -16.87
C VAL A 216 30.07 11.26 -18.09
N LYS A 217 28.84 10.75 -18.03
CA LYS A 217 27.83 10.96 -19.08
C LYS A 217 27.30 12.39 -19.05
N GLY A 218 26.94 12.86 -17.86
CA GLY A 218 26.29 14.15 -17.65
C GLY A 218 24.97 14.28 -18.42
N LYS A 219 24.37 15.48 -18.41
CA LYS A 219 23.05 15.69 -19.03
C LYS A 219 23.09 16.24 -20.45
N LEU A 220 24.06 17.10 -20.77
CA LEU A 220 24.09 17.90 -22.01
C LEU A 220 25.26 17.55 -22.94
N GLY A 221 26.20 16.72 -22.47
CA GLY A 221 27.46 16.46 -23.18
C GLY A 221 27.36 15.51 -24.37
N GLY A 222 26.17 14.92 -24.62
CA GLY A 222 25.99 13.96 -25.71
C GLY A 222 26.80 12.67 -25.52
N VAL A 223 27.03 12.26 -24.26
CA VAL A 223 27.73 11.02 -23.90
C VAL A 223 26.70 10.03 -23.35
N PRO A 224 26.11 9.17 -24.19
CA PRO A 224 25.09 8.23 -23.74
C PRO A 224 25.66 6.93 -23.15
N VAL A 225 26.96 6.68 -23.33
CA VAL A 225 27.64 5.45 -22.91
C VAL A 225 28.87 5.78 -22.08
N ALA A 226 29.03 5.10 -20.96
CA ALA A 226 30.24 5.09 -20.15
C ALA A 226 30.75 3.66 -19.98
N VAL A 227 32.04 3.53 -19.70
CA VAL A 227 32.67 2.26 -19.36
C VAL A 227 33.22 2.34 -17.95
N VAL A 228 32.82 1.40 -17.10
CA VAL A 228 33.33 1.21 -15.75
C VAL A 228 34.29 0.03 -15.76
N ARG A 229 35.52 0.26 -15.30
CA ARG A 229 36.61 -0.72 -15.30
C ARG A 229 37.24 -0.82 -13.91
N GLY A 230 37.63 -2.03 -13.55
CA GLY A 230 38.32 -2.30 -12.29
C GLY A 230 37.48 -3.05 -11.25
N LEU A 231 36.22 -3.38 -11.58
CA LEU A 231 35.35 -4.22 -10.75
C LEU A 231 35.61 -5.70 -10.99
N ARG A 232 35.30 -6.54 -9.99
CA ARG A 232 35.20 -7.99 -10.15
C ARG A 232 33.78 -8.33 -10.59
N VAL A 233 33.55 -8.34 -11.90
CA VAL A 233 32.25 -8.69 -12.48
C VAL A 233 32.04 -10.20 -12.37
N HIS A 234 30.91 -10.59 -11.79
CA HIS A 234 30.41 -11.95 -11.73
C HIS A 234 29.00 -11.95 -12.33
N ASP A 235 28.66 -12.97 -13.12
CA ASP A 235 27.35 -13.15 -13.75
C ASP A 235 26.66 -14.35 -13.10
N ASP A 236 25.59 -14.11 -12.34
CA ASP A 236 24.73 -15.15 -11.77
C ASP A 236 23.43 -15.36 -12.57
N GLY A 237 23.33 -14.70 -13.73
CA GLY A 237 22.12 -14.68 -14.54
C GLY A 237 21.03 -13.74 -14.05
N SER A 238 21.30 -12.90 -13.04
CA SER A 238 20.34 -11.90 -12.60
C SER A 238 20.16 -10.75 -13.60
N SER A 239 19.04 -10.04 -13.47
CA SER A 239 18.65 -8.93 -14.34
C SER A 239 18.10 -7.75 -13.53
N ALA A 240 18.00 -6.56 -14.12
CA ALA A 240 17.56 -5.37 -13.40
C ALA A 240 16.11 -5.49 -12.89
N ALA A 241 15.28 -6.33 -13.52
CA ALA A 241 13.95 -6.65 -13.01
C ALA A 241 13.96 -7.17 -11.54
N GLN A 242 15.04 -7.80 -11.09
CA GLN A 242 15.17 -8.28 -9.69
C GLN A 242 15.48 -7.16 -8.69
N LEU A 243 15.89 -5.97 -9.14
CA LEU A 243 16.01 -4.78 -8.30
C LEU A 243 14.64 -4.17 -7.95
N VAL A 244 13.61 -4.49 -8.75
CA VAL A 244 12.26 -3.99 -8.53
C VAL A 244 11.60 -4.79 -7.42
N ARG A 245 11.27 -4.11 -6.32
CA ARG A 245 10.53 -4.73 -5.23
C ARG A 245 9.10 -5.09 -5.67
N PRO A 246 8.64 -6.34 -5.44
CA PRO A 246 7.26 -6.74 -5.68
C PRO A 246 6.25 -5.86 -4.92
N ALA A 247 5.09 -5.61 -5.52
CA ALA A 247 4.09 -4.69 -4.96
C ALA A 247 3.47 -5.15 -3.64
N ASP A 248 3.49 -6.45 -3.33
CA ASP A 248 3.04 -7.05 -2.08
C ASP A 248 4.08 -6.94 -0.94
N GLU A 249 5.35 -6.72 -1.26
CA GLU A 249 6.42 -6.41 -0.30
C GLU A 249 6.67 -4.89 -0.14
N ASP A 250 6.06 -4.07 -1.00
CA ASP A 250 6.21 -2.62 -0.99
C ASP A 250 5.45 -1.95 0.17
N LEU A 251 6.20 -1.45 1.14
CA LEU A 251 5.69 -0.69 2.27
C LEU A 251 5.25 0.75 1.89
N PHE A 252 5.52 1.21 0.67
CA PHE A 252 5.22 2.55 0.16
C PHE A 252 4.23 2.53 -1.00
N ARG A 253 3.34 1.53 -1.00
CA ARG A 253 2.40 1.22 -2.09
C ARG A 253 1.50 2.37 -2.53
N LEU A 254 1.28 3.37 -1.68
CA LEU A 254 0.50 4.58 -1.96
C LEU A 254 1.22 5.82 -1.45
N GLY A 255 1.02 6.95 -2.13
CA GLY A 255 1.34 8.27 -1.62
C GLY A 255 0.50 8.61 -0.39
N THR A 256 1.02 9.47 0.49
CA THR A 256 0.36 9.82 1.75
C THR A 256 -1.06 10.37 1.55
N ALA A 257 -1.26 11.22 0.54
CA ALA A 257 -2.57 11.81 0.27
C ALA A 257 -3.57 10.75 -0.23
N GLU A 258 -3.12 9.86 -1.10
CA GLU A 258 -3.87 8.75 -1.66
C GLU A 258 -4.27 7.74 -0.58
N ALA A 259 -3.33 7.37 0.29
CA ALA A 259 -3.58 6.48 1.43
C ALA A 259 -4.62 7.07 2.40
N ILE A 260 -4.52 8.36 2.74
CA ILE A 260 -5.51 9.04 3.59
C ILE A 260 -6.88 9.08 2.91
N ALA A 261 -6.93 9.43 1.62
CA ALA A 261 -8.18 9.50 0.88
C ALA A 261 -8.87 8.13 0.79
N GLN A 262 -8.10 7.08 0.48
CA GLN A 262 -8.59 5.71 0.45
C GLN A 262 -9.11 5.28 1.82
N GLY A 263 -8.34 5.47 2.89
CA GLY A 263 -8.75 5.12 4.26
C GLY A 263 -10.05 5.81 4.68
N ARG A 264 -10.23 7.10 4.35
CA ARG A 264 -11.47 7.84 4.62
C ARG A 264 -12.69 7.23 3.92
N LEU A 265 -12.55 6.82 2.67
CA LEU A 265 -13.64 6.24 1.88
C LEU A 265 -13.94 4.78 2.28
N GLU A 266 -12.93 4.04 2.73
CA GLU A 266 -13.08 2.64 3.13
C GLU A 266 -13.64 2.48 4.54
N ALA A 267 -13.40 3.42 5.46
CA ALA A 267 -13.84 3.33 6.85
C ALA A 267 -15.34 2.99 7.01
N VAL A 268 -16.21 3.57 6.17
CA VAL A 268 -17.66 3.29 6.21
C VAL A 268 -17.99 1.89 5.68
N ARG A 269 -17.17 1.39 4.74
CA ARG A 269 -17.38 0.14 3.99
C ARG A 269 -16.62 -1.05 4.61
N THR A 270 -15.74 -0.83 5.58
CA THR A 270 -15.06 -1.92 6.30
C THR A 270 -16.00 -2.57 7.31
N ARG A 271 -16.92 -1.78 7.90
CA ARG A 271 -17.87 -2.26 8.92
C ARG A 271 -18.71 -3.45 8.45
N ARG A 272 -18.73 -4.51 9.25
CA ARG A 272 -19.54 -5.73 9.09
C ARG A 272 -20.33 -6.02 10.35
N SER A 273 -21.38 -6.83 10.22
CA SER A 273 -22.10 -7.38 11.38
C SER A 273 -21.50 -8.75 11.70
N ILE A 274 -20.40 -8.73 12.46
CA ILE A 274 -19.55 -9.89 12.76
C ILE A 274 -20.26 -10.83 13.72
N ARG A 275 -20.36 -12.11 13.36
CA ARG A 275 -21.09 -13.12 14.15
C ARG A 275 -20.19 -14.04 14.96
N GLU A 276 -18.90 -14.09 14.63
CA GLU A 276 -17.90 -14.95 15.25
C GLU A 276 -16.64 -14.13 15.54
N PHE A 277 -16.13 -14.26 16.77
CA PHE A 277 -14.99 -13.51 17.27
C PHE A 277 -13.85 -14.46 17.64
N SER A 278 -12.61 -13.99 17.56
CA SER A 278 -11.46 -14.72 18.11
C SER A 278 -11.45 -14.65 19.64
N THR A 279 -10.51 -15.37 20.26
CA THR A 279 -10.29 -15.33 21.72
C THR A 279 -9.41 -14.16 22.16
N GLU A 280 -8.98 -13.30 21.25
CA GLU A 280 -8.15 -12.14 21.55
C GLU A 280 -8.94 -11.10 22.36
N SER A 281 -8.31 -10.57 23.41
CA SER A 281 -8.90 -9.55 24.26
C SER A 281 -8.94 -8.19 23.57
N VAL A 282 -10.08 -7.49 23.69
CA VAL A 282 -10.20 -6.11 23.19
C VAL A 282 -9.49 -5.15 24.14
N ALA A 283 -8.60 -4.33 23.59
CA ALA A 283 -7.90 -3.30 24.35
C ALA A 283 -8.90 -2.23 24.89
N PRO A 284 -8.92 -1.95 26.21
CA PRO A 284 -9.85 -0.97 26.79
C PRO A 284 -9.77 0.44 26.19
N GLU A 285 -8.59 0.86 25.75
CA GLU A 285 -8.31 2.12 25.08
C GLU A 285 -8.96 2.21 23.70
N ASP A 286 -8.95 1.12 22.93
CA ASP A 286 -9.59 1.08 21.61
C ASP A 286 -11.10 1.20 21.73
N LEU A 287 -11.70 0.48 22.69
CA LEU A 287 -13.13 0.58 22.93
C LEU A 287 -13.53 1.96 23.45
N ARG A 288 -12.75 2.57 24.37
CA ARG A 288 -13.02 3.95 24.83
C ARG A 288 -12.87 4.96 23.70
N GLY A 289 -11.85 4.81 22.85
CA GLY A 289 -11.65 5.65 21.69
C GLY A 289 -12.82 5.54 20.70
N ALA A 290 -13.29 4.32 20.41
CA ALA A 290 -14.44 4.10 19.55
C ALA A 290 -15.74 4.68 20.15
N LEU A 291 -15.93 4.59 21.46
CA LEU A 291 -17.05 5.21 22.17
C LEU A 291 -17.00 6.75 22.11
N ALA A 292 -15.80 7.34 22.25
CA ALA A 292 -15.62 8.78 22.11
C ALA A 292 -15.96 9.26 20.69
N ASP A 293 -15.49 8.56 19.66
CA ASP A 293 -15.83 8.86 18.26
C ASP A 293 -17.33 8.69 18.00
N ALA A 294 -17.97 7.67 18.59
CA ALA A 294 -19.41 7.46 18.45
C ALA A 294 -20.23 8.66 18.95
N LEU A 295 -19.75 9.31 20.01
CA LEU A 295 -20.41 10.46 20.63
C LEU A 295 -20.22 11.77 19.84
N THR A 296 -19.46 11.76 18.74
CA THR A 296 -19.44 12.90 17.78
C THR A 296 -20.60 12.85 16.79
N ALA A 297 -21.47 11.83 16.87
CA ALA A 297 -22.68 11.75 16.06
C ALA A 297 -23.60 12.97 16.30
N PRO A 298 -24.37 13.39 15.28
CA PRO A 298 -25.25 14.54 15.41
C PRO A 298 -26.33 14.28 16.46
N ALA A 299 -26.62 15.32 17.24
CA ALA A 299 -27.71 15.37 18.21
C ALA A 299 -28.51 16.67 18.04
N PRO A 300 -29.80 16.69 18.43
CA PRO A 300 -30.56 17.93 18.57
C PRO A 300 -29.80 18.94 19.45
N HIS A 301 -29.97 20.24 19.16
CA HIS A 301 -29.22 21.29 19.85
C HIS A 301 -29.32 21.17 21.39
N HIS A 302 -28.15 21.17 22.05
CA HIS A 302 -28.01 21.09 23.52
C HIS A 302 -28.57 19.80 24.17
N THR A 303 -28.54 18.66 23.46
CA THR A 303 -29.02 17.37 23.99
C THR A 303 -27.95 16.28 23.97
N HIS A 304 -28.14 15.22 24.77
CA HIS A 304 -27.32 14.01 24.78
C HIS A 304 -28.18 12.75 24.65
N PRO A 305 -28.67 12.41 23.44
CA PRO A 305 -29.72 11.41 23.26
C PRO A 305 -29.33 9.98 23.65
N VAL A 306 -28.03 9.68 23.77
CA VAL A 306 -27.54 8.32 24.03
C VAL A 306 -26.52 8.28 25.16
N ARG A 307 -26.59 7.22 25.96
CA ARG A 307 -25.50 6.74 26.82
C ARG A 307 -25.11 5.32 26.40
N PHE A 308 -23.83 5.02 26.46
CA PHE A 308 -23.35 3.66 26.22
C PHE A 308 -22.99 2.99 27.54
N VAL A 309 -23.69 1.91 27.88
CA VAL A 309 -23.39 1.09 29.06
C VAL A 309 -22.45 -0.04 28.63
N TRP A 310 -21.19 0.05 29.03
CA TRP A 310 -20.21 -1.02 28.83
C TRP A 310 -20.32 -2.06 29.96
N VAL A 311 -20.85 -3.23 29.65
CA VAL A 311 -21.12 -4.31 30.61
C VAL A 311 -19.85 -5.12 30.86
N ARG A 312 -19.00 -4.63 31.79
CA ARG A 312 -17.67 -5.20 32.06
C ARG A 312 -17.67 -6.44 32.96
N SER A 313 -18.63 -6.59 33.86
CA SER A 313 -18.69 -7.78 34.75
C SER A 313 -19.26 -8.98 33.99
N PRO A 314 -18.50 -10.09 33.88
CA PRO A 314 -18.99 -11.32 33.25
C PRO A 314 -20.22 -11.89 33.97
N GLU A 315 -20.26 -11.81 35.30
CA GLU A 315 -21.39 -12.29 36.10
C GLU A 315 -22.64 -11.47 35.82
N ARG A 316 -22.52 -10.13 35.80
CA ARG A 316 -23.64 -9.23 35.49
C ARG A 316 -24.12 -9.42 34.06
N ARG A 317 -23.20 -9.57 33.10
CA ARG A 317 -23.52 -9.89 31.70
C ARG A 317 -24.31 -11.19 31.60
N ARG A 318 -23.86 -12.26 32.28
CA ARG A 318 -24.52 -13.56 32.23
C ARG A 318 -25.92 -13.51 32.84
N ARG A 319 -26.09 -12.90 34.02
CA ARG A 319 -27.41 -12.73 34.66
C ARG A 319 -28.39 -11.99 33.75
N LEU A 320 -27.96 -10.86 33.18
CA LEU A 320 -28.76 -10.09 32.23
C LEU A 320 -29.23 -10.96 31.05
N LEU A 321 -28.31 -11.63 30.39
CA LEU A 321 -28.62 -12.41 29.19
C LEU A 321 -29.48 -13.65 29.50
N ASP A 322 -29.26 -14.28 30.66
CA ASP A 322 -30.08 -15.41 31.13
C ASP A 322 -31.52 -14.96 31.39
N ALA A 323 -31.70 -13.84 32.09
CA ALA A 323 -33.02 -13.25 32.37
C ALA A 323 -33.75 -12.82 31.09
N MET A 324 -33.05 -12.16 30.15
CA MET A 324 -33.60 -11.84 28.83
C MET A 324 -33.98 -13.11 28.06
N GLY A 325 -33.15 -14.14 28.13
CA GLY A 325 -33.41 -15.44 27.51
C GLY A 325 -34.62 -16.15 28.11
N GLN A 326 -34.92 -15.94 29.40
CA GLN A 326 -36.13 -16.47 30.04
C GLN A 326 -37.37 -15.70 29.57
N ALA A 327 -37.32 -14.36 29.58
CA ALA A 327 -38.41 -13.52 29.06
C ALA A 327 -38.76 -13.89 27.61
N TRP A 328 -37.76 -13.99 26.74
CA TRP A 328 -38.00 -14.34 25.34
C TRP A 328 -38.59 -15.75 25.15
N ARG A 329 -38.23 -16.72 26.00
CA ARG A 329 -38.86 -18.06 25.98
C ARG A 329 -40.33 -17.99 26.40
N ALA A 330 -40.66 -17.16 27.39
CA ALA A 330 -42.03 -16.97 27.83
C ALA A 330 -42.89 -16.34 26.73
N ASP A 331 -42.39 -15.31 26.05
CA ASP A 331 -43.08 -14.67 24.92
C ASP A 331 -43.35 -15.68 23.79
N LEU A 332 -42.32 -16.42 23.36
CA LEU A 332 -42.47 -17.39 22.28
C LEU A 332 -43.36 -18.58 22.66
N ALA A 333 -43.41 -18.95 23.94
CA ALA A 333 -44.34 -19.96 24.43
C ALA A 333 -45.79 -19.43 24.42
N SER A 334 -46.00 -18.15 24.76
CA SER A 334 -47.30 -17.48 24.64
C SER A 334 -47.75 -17.35 23.18
N ASP A 335 -46.81 -17.25 22.23
CA ASP A 335 -47.06 -17.31 20.79
C ASP A 335 -47.27 -18.76 20.26
N GLU A 336 -47.44 -19.72 21.16
CA GLU A 336 -47.66 -21.14 20.87
C GLU A 336 -46.58 -21.78 19.97
N LYS A 337 -45.33 -21.32 20.08
CA LYS A 337 -44.21 -21.91 19.32
C LYS A 337 -43.78 -23.25 19.93
N SER A 338 -43.39 -24.19 19.05
CA SER A 338 -42.85 -25.48 19.50
C SER A 338 -41.54 -25.31 20.27
N PRO A 339 -41.20 -26.22 21.22
CA PRO A 339 -39.95 -26.17 21.97
C PRO A 339 -38.69 -26.08 21.08
N GLU A 340 -38.68 -26.78 19.95
CA GLU A 340 -37.59 -26.74 18.97
C GLU A 340 -37.44 -25.37 18.31
N SER A 341 -38.57 -24.74 17.94
CA SER A 341 -38.60 -23.40 17.35
C SER A 341 -38.10 -22.35 18.35
N ILE A 342 -38.52 -22.46 19.61
CA ILE A 342 -38.04 -21.62 20.72
C ILE A 342 -36.53 -21.76 20.87
N ALA A 343 -36.01 -22.99 20.99
CA ALA A 343 -34.58 -23.24 21.14
C ALA A 343 -33.77 -22.66 19.97
N LYS A 344 -34.24 -22.81 18.73
CA LYS A 344 -33.60 -22.26 17.52
C LYS A 344 -33.54 -20.73 17.53
N ARG A 345 -34.61 -20.07 17.98
CA ARG A 345 -34.68 -18.60 18.04
C ARG A 345 -33.78 -18.06 19.15
N VAL A 346 -33.89 -18.61 20.37
CA VAL A 346 -33.09 -18.19 21.53
C VAL A 346 -31.59 -18.37 21.27
N ARG A 347 -31.18 -19.42 20.54
CA ARG A 347 -29.78 -19.61 20.12
C ARG A 347 -29.20 -18.44 19.32
N ARG A 348 -30.01 -17.64 18.63
CA ARG A 348 -29.52 -16.44 17.90
C ARG A 348 -28.94 -15.37 18.84
N GLY A 349 -29.35 -15.36 20.11
CA GLY A 349 -28.79 -14.47 21.14
C GLY A 349 -27.41 -14.92 21.65
N ARG A 350 -26.93 -16.11 21.26
CA ARG A 350 -25.69 -16.70 21.76
C ARG A 350 -24.46 -15.83 21.52
N ILE A 351 -24.45 -15.07 20.43
CA ILE A 351 -23.41 -14.08 20.12
C ILE A 351 -23.13 -13.11 21.28
N LEU A 352 -24.15 -12.70 22.05
CA LEU A 352 -23.97 -11.75 23.15
C LEU A 352 -23.29 -12.39 24.38
N TYR A 353 -23.36 -13.72 24.49
CA TYR A 353 -22.66 -14.48 25.52
C TYR A 353 -21.20 -14.69 25.16
N ASP A 354 -20.95 -15.03 23.91
CA ASP A 354 -19.62 -15.44 23.44
C ASP A 354 -18.74 -14.24 23.04
N ALA A 355 -19.32 -13.06 22.82
CA ALA A 355 -18.57 -11.86 22.50
C ALA A 355 -17.62 -11.44 23.64
N PRO A 356 -16.35 -11.10 23.35
CA PRO A 356 -15.41 -10.57 24.34
C PRO A 356 -15.98 -9.36 25.10
N GLU A 357 -16.57 -8.41 24.37
CA GLU A 357 -17.13 -7.19 24.94
C GLU A 357 -18.60 -6.98 24.57
N LEU A 358 -19.34 -6.35 25.50
CA LEU A 358 -20.76 -6.05 25.35
C LEU A 358 -21.04 -4.59 25.74
N VAL A 359 -21.62 -3.84 24.80
CA VAL A 359 -22.07 -2.46 25.01
C VAL A 359 -23.57 -2.35 24.73
N ILE A 360 -24.30 -1.65 25.58
CA ILE A 360 -25.75 -1.42 25.43
C ILE A 360 -25.98 0.09 25.26
N PRO A 361 -26.41 0.56 24.08
CA PRO A 361 -26.89 1.92 23.92
C PRO A 361 -28.22 2.10 24.66
N ILE A 362 -28.32 3.17 25.44
CA ILE A 362 -29.49 3.57 26.22
C ILE A 362 -29.93 4.95 25.72
N LEU A 363 -31.19 5.08 25.31
CA LEU A 363 -31.80 6.38 25.04
C LEU A 363 -31.93 7.14 26.36
N THR A 364 -31.58 8.42 26.35
CA THR A 364 -31.75 9.28 27.53
C THR A 364 -32.77 10.39 27.29
N GLY A 365 -33.31 10.94 28.38
CA GLY A 365 -34.11 12.17 28.35
C GLY A 365 -33.30 13.46 28.51
N ASP A 366 -31.97 13.41 28.42
CA ASP A 366 -31.11 14.57 28.73
C ASP A 366 -31.24 15.68 27.67
N GLY A 367 -31.65 16.86 28.12
CA GLY A 367 -31.97 18.02 27.27
C GLY A 367 -33.30 17.90 26.51
N ARG A 368 -34.09 16.85 26.74
CA ARG A 368 -35.35 16.60 26.02
C ARG A 368 -36.42 17.60 26.42
N HIS A 369 -37.14 18.17 25.45
CA HIS A 369 -38.29 19.02 25.75
C HIS A 369 -39.51 18.20 26.16
N THR A 370 -40.23 18.68 27.19
CA THR A 370 -41.57 18.19 27.53
C THR A 370 -42.61 19.13 26.94
N TYR A 371 -43.49 18.60 26.09
CA TYR A 371 -44.57 19.33 25.46
C TYR A 371 -45.92 19.04 26.13
N PRO A 372 -46.87 19.98 26.11
CA PRO A 372 -48.23 19.74 26.61
C PRO A 372 -49.04 18.70 25.82
N ASP A 373 -48.67 18.42 24.57
CA ASP A 373 -49.38 17.48 23.70
C ASP A 373 -48.55 16.24 23.37
N GLU A 374 -49.24 15.11 23.29
CA GLU A 374 -48.67 13.79 22.99
C GLU A 374 -47.95 13.76 21.64
N ARG A 375 -48.53 14.41 20.62
CA ARG A 375 -47.96 14.44 19.26
C ARG A 375 -46.52 14.95 19.25
N ARG A 376 -46.24 16.08 19.91
CA ARG A 376 -44.87 16.62 19.99
C ARG A 376 -43.97 15.79 20.89
N ASN A 377 -44.48 15.23 22.00
CA ASN A 377 -43.68 14.33 22.83
C ASN A 377 -43.23 13.08 22.07
N THR A 378 -44.10 12.50 21.23
CA THR A 378 -43.76 11.37 20.35
C THR A 378 -42.77 11.76 19.26
N ALA A 379 -42.91 12.96 18.68
CA ALA A 379 -41.95 13.47 17.70
C ALA A 379 -40.56 13.67 18.34
N GLU A 380 -40.51 14.24 19.54
CA GLU A 380 -39.29 14.42 20.32
C GLU A 380 -38.62 13.06 20.65
N HIS A 381 -39.41 12.07 21.07
CA HIS A 381 -38.93 10.69 21.29
C HIS A 381 -38.29 10.09 20.04
N THR A 382 -38.98 10.23 18.91
CA THR A 382 -38.54 9.72 17.62
C THR A 382 -37.23 10.38 17.19
N MET A 383 -37.12 11.70 17.34
CA MET A 383 -35.90 12.45 17.03
C MET A 383 -34.71 11.96 17.87
N PHE A 384 -34.91 11.76 19.17
CA PHE A 384 -33.88 11.22 20.07
C PHE A 384 -33.47 9.79 19.67
N THR A 385 -34.43 8.94 19.30
CA THR A 385 -34.18 7.57 18.84
C THR A 385 -33.35 7.56 17.55
N VAL A 386 -33.64 8.45 16.60
CA VAL A 386 -32.86 8.60 15.36
C VAL A 386 -31.42 9.04 15.66
N ALA A 387 -31.23 10.04 16.53
CA ALA A 387 -29.90 10.51 16.92
C ALA A 387 -29.08 9.41 17.61
N ALA A 388 -29.70 8.65 18.52
CA ALA A 388 -29.06 7.51 19.17
C ALA A 388 -28.70 6.39 18.18
N GLY A 389 -29.56 6.13 17.17
CA GLY A 389 -29.25 5.23 16.07
C GLY A 389 -28.04 5.69 15.25
N GLY A 390 -27.90 6.99 15.01
CA GLY A 390 -26.71 7.59 14.40
C GLY A 390 -25.44 7.33 15.22
N ALA A 391 -25.49 7.51 16.54
CA ALA A 391 -24.36 7.21 17.42
C ALA A 391 -24.01 5.72 17.46
N VAL A 392 -25.01 4.82 17.42
CA VAL A 392 -24.78 3.38 17.29
C VAL A 392 -24.06 3.08 15.97
N ALA A 393 -24.50 3.63 14.84
CA ALA A 393 -23.84 3.43 13.56
C ALA A 393 -22.38 3.94 13.58
N SER A 394 -22.14 5.12 14.16
CA SER A 394 -20.80 5.68 14.35
C SER A 394 -19.91 4.78 15.20
N LEU A 395 -20.43 4.20 16.29
CA LEU A 395 -19.68 3.23 17.10
C LEU A 395 -19.25 2.01 16.30
N LEU A 396 -20.15 1.41 15.52
CA LEU A 396 -19.82 0.23 14.72
C LEU A 396 -18.71 0.54 13.70
N ILE A 397 -18.77 1.72 13.07
CA ILE A 397 -17.74 2.18 12.11
C ILE A 397 -16.41 2.45 12.85
N ALA A 398 -16.45 3.15 13.98
CA ALA A 398 -15.27 3.50 14.77
C ALA A 398 -14.54 2.26 15.33
N LEU A 399 -15.28 1.21 15.70
CA LEU A 399 -14.73 -0.10 16.04
C LEU A 399 -14.04 -0.75 14.83
N SER A 400 -14.72 -0.77 13.68
CA SER A 400 -14.17 -1.38 12.46
C SER A 400 -12.90 -0.67 11.97
N ALA A 401 -12.82 0.66 12.10
CA ALA A 401 -11.65 1.45 11.76
C ALA A 401 -10.44 1.15 12.66
N ARG A 402 -10.66 0.58 13.86
CA ARG A 402 -9.65 0.10 14.80
C ARG A 402 -9.38 -1.40 14.68
N GLY A 403 -9.89 -2.06 13.63
CA GLY A 403 -9.74 -3.51 13.43
C GLY A 403 -10.66 -4.37 14.30
N LEU A 404 -11.59 -3.77 15.05
CA LEU A 404 -12.54 -4.50 15.89
C LEU A 404 -13.82 -4.84 15.12
N GLY A 405 -14.24 -6.09 15.25
CA GLY A 405 -15.53 -6.57 14.79
C GLY A 405 -16.65 -6.16 15.74
N SER A 406 -17.84 -5.96 15.20
CA SER A 406 -19.03 -5.70 16.02
C SER A 406 -20.32 -6.22 15.40
N CYS A 407 -21.34 -6.43 16.22
CA CYS A 407 -22.69 -6.73 15.76
C CYS A 407 -23.73 -6.14 16.70
N TRP A 408 -24.50 -5.20 16.18
CA TRP A 408 -25.72 -4.71 16.83
C TRP A 408 -26.85 -5.72 16.69
N VAL A 409 -27.56 -5.97 17.80
CA VAL A 409 -28.72 -6.86 17.89
C VAL A 409 -29.80 -6.16 18.71
N GLY A 410 -31.00 -6.00 18.15
CA GLY A 410 -32.13 -5.32 18.82
C GLY A 410 -32.72 -6.02 20.06
N SER A 411 -32.05 -7.03 20.61
CA SER A 411 -32.56 -7.92 21.66
C SER A 411 -33.08 -7.22 22.92
N THR A 412 -32.37 -6.22 23.45
CA THR A 412 -32.72 -5.53 24.70
C THR A 412 -33.97 -4.65 24.58
N ILE A 413 -34.33 -4.22 23.36
CA ILE A 413 -35.56 -3.44 23.07
C ILE A 413 -36.81 -4.24 23.47
N PHE A 414 -36.75 -5.57 23.40
CA PHE A 414 -37.87 -6.46 23.73
C PHE A 414 -37.92 -6.84 25.22
N ALA A 415 -36.97 -6.40 26.03
CA ALA A 415 -36.95 -6.69 27.47
C ALA A 415 -36.38 -5.50 28.29
N PRO A 416 -36.94 -4.29 28.14
CA PRO A 416 -36.39 -3.07 28.74
C PRO A 416 -36.37 -3.15 30.27
N ASP A 417 -37.45 -3.60 30.90
CA ASP A 417 -37.54 -3.73 32.37
C ASP A 417 -36.50 -4.69 32.95
N VAL A 418 -36.22 -5.78 32.22
CA VAL A 418 -35.17 -6.74 32.60
C VAL A 418 -33.81 -6.06 32.52
N VAL A 419 -33.53 -5.32 31.45
CA VAL A 419 -32.26 -4.62 31.29
C VAL A 419 -32.06 -3.59 32.40
N CYS A 420 -33.07 -2.76 32.68
CA CYS A 420 -32.98 -1.74 33.72
C CYS A 420 -32.74 -2.37 35.10
N ARG A 421 -33.47 -3.44 35.44
CA ARG A 421 -33.30 -4.14 36.71
C ARG A 421 -31.92 -4.79 36.85
N GLU A 422 -31.46 -5.56 35.86
CA GLU A 422 -30.21 -6.32 35.99
C GLU A 422 -28.95 -5.43 35.91
N LEU A 423 -29.07 -4.22 35.35
CA LEU A 423 -27.98 -3.25 35.22
C LEU A 423 -28.07 -2.08 36.23
N ASP A 424 -29.02 -2.12 37.17
CA ASP A 424 -29.25 -1.06 38.15
C ASP A 424 -29.43 0.33 37.50
N LEU A 425 -30.17 0.39 36.38
CA LEU A 425 -30.48 1.63 35.67
C LEU A 425 -31.83 2.21 36.13
N ASP A 426 -32.07 3.47 35.80
CA ASP A 426 -33.40 4.09 35.98
C ASP A 426 -34.46 3.24 35.23
N PRO A 427 -35.59 2.86 35.87
CA PRO A 427 -36.65 2.09 35.22
C PRO A 427 -37.22 2.74 33.94
N LEU A 428 -37.08 4.05 33.78
CA LEU A 428 -37.49 4.80 32.59
C LEU A 428 -36.43 4.82 31.47
N SER A 429 -35.28 4.16 31.68
CA SER A 429 -34.23 4.04 30.66
C SER A 429 -34.70 3.14 29.52
N GLU A 430 -34.43 3.53 28.28
CA GLU A 430 -34.86 2.76 27.11
C GLU A 430 -33.65 2.17 26.38
N PRO A 431 -33.37 0.87 26.51
CA PRO A 431 -32.27 0.23 25.80
C PRO A 431 -32.58 0.09 24.30
N LEU A 432 -31.60 0.44 23.46
CA LEU A 432 -31.70 0.47 22.00
C LEU A 432 -30.92 -0.67 21.33
N GLY A 433 -31.00 -1.87 21.92
CA GLY A 433 -30.28 -3.06 21.47
C GLY A 433 -28.99 -3.32 22.27
N ALA A 434 -28.20 -4.26 21.80
CA ALA A 434 -26.90 -4.62 22.37
C ALA A 434 -25.88 -4.79 21.25
N ILE A 435 -24.63 -4.46 21.52
CA ILE A 435 -23.52 -4.52 20.58
C ILE A 435 -22.50 -5.50 21.13
N ALA A 436 -22.39 -6.65 20.46
CA ALA A 436 -21.30 -7.59 20.64
C ALA A 436 -20.04 -7.05 19.96
N ILE A 437 -18.88 -7.11 20.63
CA ILE A 437 -17.62 -6.53 20.17
C ILE A 437 -16.49 -7.53 20.42
N GLY A 438 -15.58 -7.66 19.46
CA GLY A 438 -14.40 -8.52 19.55
C GLY A 438 -13.57 -8.50 18.27
N HIS A 439 -12.38 -9.09 18.30
CA HIS A 439 -11.58 -9.29 17.08
C HIS A 439 -12.32 -10.29 16.16
N PRO A 440 -12.50 -10.00 14.86
CA PRO A 440 -13.15 -10.95 13.95
C PRO A 440 -12.39 -12.28 13.89
N ALA A 441 -13.09 -13.41 13.87
CA ALA A 441 -12.45 -14.73 13.74
C ALA A 441 -11.78 -14.94 12.36
N GLN A 442 -12.18 -14.17 11.35
CA GLN A 442 -11.64 -14.21 10.00
C GLN A 442 -11.34 -12.79 9.51
N PRO A 443 -10.32 -12.58 8.65
CA PRO A 443 -10.07 -11.29 8.01
C PRO A 443 -11.32 -10.77 7.27
N GLN A 444 -11.51 -9.45 7.29
CA GLN A 444 -12.65 -8.80 6.64
C GLN A 444 -12.21 -8.07 5.38
N THR A 445 -13.03 -8.15 4.33
CA THR A 445 -12.83 -7.37 3.10
C THR A 445 -13.63 -6.07 3.14
N VAL A 446 -13.27 -5.10 2.29
CA VAL A 446 -14.06 -3.88 2.10
C VAL A 446 -15.36 -4.22 1.34
N ARG A 447 -16.49 -3.59 1.69
CA ARG A 447 -17.76 -3.76 0.97
C ARG A 447 -17.74 -2.97 -0.33
N ASP A 448 -18.41 -3.53 -1.34
CA ASP A 448 -18.84 -2.72 -2.48
C ASP A 448 -19.97 -1.76 -2.06
N PRO A 449 -20.07 -0.58 -2.70
CA PRO A 449 -21.22 0.30 -2.53
C PRO A 449 -22.53 -0.40 -2.85
N ALA A 450 -23.61 -0.02 -2.15
CA ALA A 450 -24.94 -0.52 -2.45
C ALA A 450 -25.54 0.19 -3.68
N PRO A 451 -26.41 -0.48 -4.46
CA PRO A 451 -27.19 0.17 -5.52
C PRO A 451 -28.14 1.23 -4.92
N THR A 452 -28.36 2.32 -5.65
CA THR A 452 -29.18 3.46 -5.18
C THR A 452 -30.55 3.54 -5.83
N GLU A 453 -30.76 2.83 -6.94
CA GLU A 453 -31.92 2.97 -7.83
C GLU A 453 -33.26 2.68 -7.13
N GLU A 454 -33.28 1.70 -6.22
CA GLU A 454 -34.49 1.34 -5.46
C GLU A 454 -34.64 2.11 -4.15
N TRP A 455 -33.55 2.64 -3.60
CA TRP A 455 -33.47 3.13 -2.22
C TRP A 455 -33.38 4.66 -2.10
N VAL A 456 -33.12 5.34 -3.23
CA VAL A 456 -33.02 6.81 -3.30
C VAL A 456 -34.12 7.34 -4.21
N ILE A 457 -34.92 8.27 -3.69
CA ILE A 457 -36.01 8.92 -4.42
C ILE A 457 -35.55 10.33 -4.82
N GLU A 458 -35.39 10.56 -6.11
CA GLU A 458 -35.17 11.90 -6.69
C GLU A 458 -36.53 12.50 -7.10
N ARG A 459 -36.81 13.72 -6.64
CA ARG A 459 -38.05 14.46 -6.90
C ARG A 459 -37.77 15.92 -7.16
#